data_AF-Q2JLZ7-F1
#
_entry.id   AF-Q2JLZ7-F1
#
_cell.length_a   1.000
_cell.length_b   1.000
_cell.length_c   1.000
_cell.angle_alpha   90.00
_cell.angle_beta   90.00
_cell.angle_gamma   90.00
#
_symmetry.space_group_name_H-M   'P 1'
#
loop_
_entity.id
_entity.type
_entity.pdbx_description
1 polymer ?
#
loop_
_entity_poly.entity_id
_entity_poly.type
_entity_poly.pdbx_seq_one_letter_code
_entity_poly.pdbx_strand_id
1 'polypeptide(L)'
;MLVVFLLPQPAWAITLEQVPNPRRQYGGWVSDTANILSSSTENELNRLITQLEQRTSAEMAVVTVPNTQGYATPKDFTTQLFNYWGIGKAGQNNGVLFLISVGDRRVEIETGRGLVAILPDSRVQQIIDQQILPRFRNGDFDGGTLAGVRQLTSVLQGQPVANVPAAASGVTTSTIATSSGAVAQGIDSSLVEGILLLLGIIILGLGWQRSRMPVSLRAERGGRQVLSLTRRDPRTGAVLSSVQSDPIRLFLYSGSLCLGVFLGLSSGNWLGFALPVVAAMATDGTLGRKRGIPFQPVVCQACGRPMRPIQPQLLDKYLPQEHRLARSRGRARYYGWFCPTCQGIAVVVREGTLSRHLYCPRCQALTLDLTTQVLREATYSSSGLKLEILSCPICGYRSEREVVIPELSDTDTDSDFGGDSDFGGGSSGGGGAGGSW
;
A
#
# COMPACT_ATOMS: atom_id res chain seq x y z
N MET A 1 37.38 1.72 27.07
CA MET A 1 36.42 2.56 26.34
C MET A 1 35.79 1.70 25.25
N LEU A 2 34.61 1.15 25.53
CA LEU A 2 33.94 0.16 24.68
C LEU A 2 33.06 0.91 23.67
N VAL A 3 33.48 0.95 22.40
CA VAL A 3 32.76 1.63 21.33
C VAL A 3 31.63 0.70 20.86
N VAL A 4 30.40 1.02 21.24
CA VAL A 4 29.19 0.37 20.75
C VAL A 4 28.92 0.89 19.33
N PHE A 5 29.09 0.03 18.32
CA PHE A 5 28.66 0.30 16.94
C PHE A 5 27.14 0.28 16.87
N LEU A 6 26.50 1.44 16.76
CA LEU A 6 25.08 1.56 16.40
C LEU A 6 24.95 1.39 14.88
N LEU A 7 24.64 0.17 14.42
CA LEU A 7 24.27 -0.08 13.04
C LEU A 7 22.84 0.45 12.80
N PRO A 8 22.58 1.27 11.76
CA PRO A 8 21.23 1.67 11.41
C PRO A 8 20.44 0.43 10.98
N GLN A 9 19.48 0.02 11.82
CA GLN A 9 18.57 -1.06 11.50
C GLN A 9 17.70 -0.61 10.31
N PRO A 10 17.68 -1.32 9.18
CA PRO A 10 16.67 -1.08 8.15
C PRO A 10 15.28 -1.22 8.80
N ALA A 11 14.47 -0.18 8.75
CA ALA A 11 13.06 -0.28 9.14
C ALA A 11 12.35 -1.14 8.09
N TRP A 12 12.04 -2.39 8.43
CA TRP A 12 11.34 -3.28 7.53
C TRP A 12 9.88 -2.87 7.51
N ALA A 13 9.38 -2.48 6.34
CA ALA A 13 7.96 -2.31 6.10
C ALA A 13 7.24 -3.64 6.35
N ILE A 14 6.18 -3.63 7.18
CA ILE A 14 5.36 -4.82 7.40
C ILE A 14 4.44 -5.05 6.20
N THR A 15 4.41 -6.27 5.69
CA THR A 15 3.52 -6.70 4.60
C THR A 15 2.30 -7.44 5.17
N LEU A 16 1.19 -7.50 4.42
CA LEU A 16 -0.03 -8.22 4.85
C LEU A 16 0.25 -9.66 5.32
N GLU A 17 1.22 -10.33 4.68
CA GLU A 17 1.62 -11.72 4.95
C GLU A 17 2.41 -11.86 6.26
N GLN A 18 3.05 -10.79 6.72
CA GLN A 18 3.83 -10.76 7.96
C GLN A 18 2.98 -10.47 9.19
N VAL A 19 1.78 -9.90 9.02
CA VAL A 19 0.83 -9.75 10.13
C VAL A 19 0.19 -11.12 10.39
N PRO A 20 0.47 -11.77 11.54
CA PRO A 20 -0.06 -13.09 11.84
C PRO A 20 -1.57 -13.01 12.04
N ASN A 21 -2.32 -13.79 11.26
CA ASN A 21 -3.77 -13.88 11.46
C ASN A 21 -4.06 -14.75 12.70
N PRO A 22 -4.56 -14.16 13.81
CA PRO A 22 -4.71 -14.87 15.08
C PRO A 22 -5.78 -15.96 15.01
N ARG A 23 -6.79 -15.78 14.15
CA ARG A 23 -7.88 -16.75 13.95
C ARG A 23 -7.37 -18.04 13.32
N ARG A 24 -6.41 -17.95 12.39
CA ARG A 24 -5.80 -19.12 11.74
C ARG A 24 -4.70 -19.77 12.59
N GLN A 25 -3.99 -19.00 13.40
CA GLN A 25 -2.86 -19.53 14.17
C GLN A 25 -3.29 -20.23 15.46
N TYR A 26 -4.19 -19.60 16.23
CA TYR A 26 -4.57 -20.10 17.56
C TYR A 26 -6.04 -19.81 17.92
N GLY A 27 -6.86 -19.39 16.94
CA GLY A 27 -8.29 -19.19 17.12
C GLY A 27 -8.69 -17.89 17.84
N GLY A 28 -7.76 -16.98 18.09
CA GLY A 28 -8.02 -15.68 18.71
C GLY A 28 -8.39 -14.56 17.73
N TRP A 29 -8.39 -13.33 18.24
CA TRP A 29 -8.83 -12.10 17.57
C TRP A 29 -7.82 -10.95 17.62
N VAL A 30 -6.79 -11.06 18.46
CA VAL A 30 -5.79 -10.00 18.68
C VAL A 30 -4.47 -10.38 18.02
N SER A 31 -3.83 -9.48 17.28
CA SER A 31 -2.46 -9.68 16.77
C SER A 31 -1.61 -8.48 17.14
N ASP A 32 -0.82 -8.60 18.22
CA ASP A 32 0.07 -7.54 18.68
C ASP A 32 1.49 -7.69 18.11
N THR A 33 1.71 -7.22 16.87
CA THR A 33 3.08 -7.26 16.29
C THR A 33 3.94 -6.07 16.72
N ALA A 34 3.33 -5.02 17.23
CA ALA A 34 4.04 -3.86 17.76
C ALA A 34 4.48 -4.04 19.22
N ASN A 35 4.00 -5.08 19.90
CA ASN A 35 4.27 -5.39 21.30
C ASN A 35 3.96 -4.19 22.22
N ILE A 36 2.75 -3.62 22.05
CA ILE A 36 2.27 -2.45 22.80
C ILE A 36 1.11 -2.77 23.75
N LEU A 37 0.55 -3.97 23.70
CA LEU A 37 -0.53 -4.41 24.57
C LEU A 37 0.02 -5.37 25.62
N SER A 38 -0.47 -5.23 26.86
CA SER A 38 -0.16 -6.21 27.91
C SER A 38 -0.91 -7.52 27.64
N SER A 39 -0.34 -8.65 28.08
CA SER A 39 -0.98 -9.96 27.94
C SER A 39 -2.35 -10.02 28.65
N SER A 40 -2.54 -9.25 29.73
CA SER A 40 -3.85 -9.11 30.38
C SER A 40 -4.89 -8.46 29.45
N THR A 41 -4.50 -7.40 28.74
CA THR A 41 -5.37 -6.72 27.78
C THR A 41 -5.67 -7.61 26.60
N GLU A 42 -4.68 -8.29 26.03
CA GLU A 42 -4.92 -9.23 24.91
C GLU A 42 -5.94 -10.32 25.29
N ASN A 43 -5.81 -10.90 26.48
CA ASN A 43 -6.75 -11.90 26.99
C ASN A 43 -8.16 -11.31 27.17
N GLU A 44 -8.26 -10.09 27.70
CA GLU A 44 -9.55 -9.44 27.88
C GLU A 44 -10.21 -9.08 26.54
N LEU A 45 -9.44 -8.57 25.58
CA LEU A 45 -9.90 -8.27 24.22
C LEU A 45 -10.41 -9.54 23.52
N ASN A 46 -9.64 -10.62 23.56
CA ASN A 46 -10.06 -11.92 23.02
C ASN A 46 -11.37 -12.41 23.65
N ARG A 47 -11.53 -12.25 24.97
CA ARG A 47 -12.75 -12.62 25.69
C ARG A 47 -13.95 -11.77 25.23
N LEU A 48 -13.81 -10.45 25.19
CA LEU A 48 -14.88 -9.53 24.79
C LEU A 48 -15.34 -9.78 23.36
N ILE A 49 -14.39 -9.93 22.44
CA ILE A 49 -14.67 -10.17 21.02
C ILE A 49 -15.33 -11.54 20.81
N THR A 50 -14.88 -12.58 21.52
CA THR A 50 -15.52 -13.91 21.45
C THR A 50 -16.96 -13.86 21.93
N GLN A 51 -17.24 -13.10 23.01
CA GLN A 51 -18.61 -12.91 23.49
C GLN A 51 -19.48 -12.10 22.50
N LEU A 52 -18.89 -11.13 21.81
CA LEU A 52 -19.56 -10.41 20.73
C LEU A 52 -19.96 -11.35 19.60
N GLU A 53 -19.02 -12.16 19.09
CA GLU A 53 -19.27 -13.13 18.01
C GLU A 53 -20.41 -14.08 18.39
N GLN A 54 -20.41 -14.60 19.62
CA GLN A 54 -21.45 -15.51 20.12
C GLN A 54 -22.84 -14.88 20.20
N ARG A 55 -22.93 -13.56 20.47
CA ARG A 55 -24.20 -12.86 20.66
C ARG A 55 -24.79 -12.30 19.37
N THR A 56 -23.94 -11.81 18.46
CA THR A 56 -24.38 -11.02 17.30
C THR A 56 -23.92 -11.60 15.97
N SER A 57 -23.08 -12.64 15.98
CA SER A 57 -22.36 -13.19 14.81
C SER A 57 -21.33 -12.25 14.16
N ALA A 58 -21.19 -11.02 14.65
CA ALA A 58 -20.21 -10.06 14.14
C ALA A 58 -18.78 -10.49 14.48
N GLU A 59 -17.87 -10.35 13.54
CA GLU A 59 -16.45 -10.68 13.73
C GLU A 59 -15.66 -9.38 13.91
N MET A 60 -14.80 -9.32 14.92
CA MET A 60 -13.93 -8.17 15.16
C MET A 60 -12.50 -8.64 15.35
N ALA A 61 -11.52 -7.96 14.75
CA ALA A 61 -10.11 -8.23 15.01
C ALA A 61 -9.41 -6.96 15.48
N VAL A 62 -8.44 -7.12 16.38
CA VAL A 62 -7.56 -6.04 16.85
C VAL A 62 -6.15 -6.34 16.37
N VAL A 63 -5.53 -5.39 15.67
CA VAL A 63 -4.20 -5.56 15.10
C VAL A 63 -3.35 -4.36 15.47
N THR A 64 -2.16 -4.60 16.00
CA THR A 64 -1.14 -3.57 16.16
C THR A 64 0.02 -3.86 15.23
N VAL A 65 0.54 -2.82 14.61
CA VAL A 65 1.69 -2.89 13.72
C VAL A 65 2.69 -1.77 14.01
N PRO A 66 4.00 -2.02 13.82
CA PRO A 66 5.02 -1.00 14.06
C PRO A 66 4.91 0.17 13.08
N ASN A 67 4.49 -0.05 11.83
CA ASN A 67 4.20 0.99 10.84
C ASN A 67 3.43 0.36 9.66
N THR A 68 2.82 1.17 8.78
CA THR A 68 2.20 0.71 7.52
C THR A 68 2.97 1.22 6.28
N GLN A 69 4.30 1.38 6.40
CA GLN A 69 5.11 1.88 5.29
C GLN A 69 5.04 0.91 4.10
N GLY A 70 4.95 1.44 2.87
CA GLY A 70 4.78 0.63 1.65
C GLY A 70 3.34 0.56 1.12
N TYR A 71 2.37 1.12 1.85
CA TYR A 71 0.98 1.31 1.43
C TYR A 71 0.68 2.80 1.21
N ALA A 72 -0.37 3.11 0.46
CA ALA A 72 -0.68 4.51 0.10
C ALA A 72 -1.04 5.35 1.34
N THR A 73 -1.74 4.73 2.30
CA THR A 73 -2.08 5.30 3.61
C THR A 73 -2.26 4.18 4.64
N PRO A 74 -2.24 4.47 5.96
CA PRO A 74 -2.66 3.51 6.97
C PRO A 74 -4.10 2.99 6.76
N LYS A 75 -4.98 3.81 6.16
CA LYS A 75 -6.33 3.39 5.77
C LYS A 75 -6.27 2.31 4.70
N ASP A 76 -5.53 2.56 3.62
CA ASP A 76 -5.32 1.60 2.53
C ASP A 76 -4.77 0.26 3.03
N PHE A 77 -3.77 0.29 3.93
CA PHE A 77 -3.28 -0.93 4.58
C PHE A 77 -4.38 -1.67 5.35
N THR A 78 -5.14 -0.94 6.16
CA THR A 78 -6.23 -1.51 6.98
C THR A 78 -7.30 -2.15 6.11
N THR A 79 -7.75 -1.45 5.05
CA THR A 79 -8.73 -1.98 4.10
C THR A 79 -8.20 -3.22 3.37
N GLN A 80 -6.92 -3.22 2.95
CA GLN A 80 -6.32 -4.39 2.32
C GLN A 80 -6.18 -5.57 3.29
N LEU A 81 -5.79 -5.33 4.54
CA LEU A 81 -5.69 -6.37 5.58
C LEU A 81 -7.07 -6.94 5.92
N PHE A 82 -8.09 -6.09 6.05
CA PHE A 82 -9.48 -6.49 6.26
C PHE A 82 -9.95 -7.46 5.17
N ASN A 83 -9.72 -7.11 3.90
CA ASN A 83 -10.08 -7.93 2.76
C ASN A 83 -9.24 -9.22 2.66
N TYR A 84 -7.93 -9.13 2.93
CA TYR A 84 -7.01 -10.27 2.88
C TYR A 84 -7.35 -11.33 3.94
N TRP A 85 -7.75 -10.90 5.14
CA TRP A 85 -8.19 -11.80 6.21
C TRP A 85 -9.63 -12.28 6.04
N GLY A 86 -10.43 -11.59 5.23
CA GLY A 86 -11.84 -11.91 5.02
C GLY A 86 -12.65 -11.77 6.30
N ILE A 87 -12.48 -10.65 7.02
CA ILE A 87 -13.12 -10.43 8.32
C ILE A 87 -14.62 -10.18 8.11
N GLY A 88 -15.45 -10.96 8.79
CA GLY A 88 -16.91 -10.93 8.67
C GLY A 88 -17.47 -12.19 8.01
N LYS A 89 -18.69 -12.57 8.39
CA LYS A 89 -19.35 -13.74 7.81
C LYS A 89 -19.75 -13.47 6.36
N ALA A 90 -19.53 -14.46 5.49
CA ALA A 90 -19.93 -14.42 4.09
C ALA A 90 -21.44 -14.11 3.97
N GLY A 91 -21.79 -13.19 3.07
CA GLY A 91 -23.16 -12.72 2.86
C GLY A 91 -23.66 -11.69 3.89
N GLN A 92 -23.17 -11.72 5.13
CA GLN A 92 -23.55 -10.75 6.17
C GLN A 92 -22.64 -9.51 6.16
N ASN A 93 -21.36 -9.65 5.78
CA ASN A 93 -20.38 -8.56 5.77
C ASN A 93 -20.33 -7.79 7.09
N ASN A 94 -20.39 -8.52 8.21
CA ASN A 94 -20.52 -8.01 9.57
C ASN A 94 -19.16 -7.95 10.32
N GLY A 95 -18.09 -7.64 9.59
CA GLY A 95 -16.72 -7.59 10.11
C GLY A 95 -16.30 -6.20 10.60
N VAL A 96 -15.40 -6.15 11.60
CA VAL A 96 -14.72 -4.93 12.06
C VAL A 96 -13.23 -5.21 12.23
N LEU A 97 -12.36 -4.35 11.69
CA LEU A 97 -10.92 -4.38 11.96
C LEU A 97 -10.51 -3.11 12.67
N PHE A 98 -9.97 -3.25 13.88
CA PHE A 98 -9.34 -2.18 14.64
C PHE A 98 -7.83 -2.29 14.45
N LEU A 99 -7.22 -1.34 13.75
CA LEU A 99 -5.79 -1.29 13.51
C LEU A 99 -5.13 -0.12 14.24
N ILE A 100 -4.01 -0.40 14.92
CA ILE A 100 -3.12 0.59 15.54
C ILE A 100 -1.77 0.54 14.83
N SER A 101 -1.39 1.63 14.17
CA SER A 101 -0.04 1.81 13.63
C SER A 101 0.76 2.76 14.51
N VAL A 102 1.77 2.24 15.20
CA VAL A 102 2.53 3.00 16.21
C VAL A 102 3.44 4.02 15.55
N GLY A 103 4.19 3.61 14.52
CA GLY A 103 5.12 4.46 13.79
C GLY A 103 4.42 5.56 12.99
N ASP A 104 3.18 5.32 12.54
CA ASP A 104 2.36 6.33 11.87
C ASP A 104 1.55 7.17 12.86
N ARG A 105 1.58 6.82 14.15
CA ARG A 105 0.75 7.40 15.23
C ARG A 105 -0.72 7.51 14.82
N ARG A 106 -1.24 6.43 14.21
CA ARG A 106 -2.56 6.42 13.56
C ARG A 106 -3.36 5.19 13.91
N VAL A 107 -4.63 5.39 14.20
CA VAL A 107 -5.63 4.33 14.44
C VAL A 107 -6.61 4.36 13.29
N GLU A 108 -7.00 3.18 12.84
CA GLU A 108 -7.99 2.97 11.77
C GLU A 108 -8.98 1.90 12.21
N ILE A 109 -10.26 2.15 11.97
CA ILE A 109 -11.32 1.17 12.17
C ILE A 109 -12.05 1.00 10.86
N GLU A 110 -11.90 -0.17 10.25
CA GLU A 110 -12.60 -0.57 9.03
C GLU A 110 -13.82 -1.41 9.39
N THR A 111 -14.97 -1.12 8.78
CA THR A 111 -16.23 -1.85 9.01
C THR A 111 -16.77 -2.44 7.70
N GLY A 112 -17.35 -3.63 7.79
CA GLY A 112 -17.99 -4.27 6.65
C GLY A 112 -19.35 -3.62 6.33
N ARG A 113 -19.76 -3.70 5.05
CA ARG A 113 -21.01 -3.09 4.55
C ARG A 113 -22.27 -3.46 5.35
N GLY A 114 -22.31 -4.64 5.95
CA GLY A 114 -23.46 -5.10 6.75
C GLY A 114 -23.65 -4.36 8.07
N LEU A 115 -22.64 -3.62 8.53
CA LEU A 115 -22.69 -2.88 9.79
C LEU A 115 -23.01 -1.41 9.62
N VAL A 116 -23.04 -0.87 8.40
CA VAL A 116 -23.20 0.57 8.13
C VAL A 116 -24.46 1.16 8.77
N ALA A 117 -25.55 0.39 8.85
CA ALA A 117 -26.80 0.84 9.47
C ALA A 117 -26.70 1.00 11.01
N ILE A 118 -25.83 0.24 11.67
CA ILE A 118 -25.70 0.20 13.14
C ILE A 118 -24.48 1.02 13.59
N LEU A 119 -23.41 0.96 12.80
CA LEU A 119 -22.11 1.53 13.05
C LEU A 119 -21.63 2.32 11.80
N PRO A 120 -22.26 3.45 11.47
CA PRO A 120 -21.82 4.32 10.37
C PRO A 120 -20.49 5.02 10.70
N ASP A 121 -19.78 5.49 9.67
CA ASP A 121 -18.46 6.13 9.78
C ASP A 121 -18.41 7.27 10.81
N SER A 122 -19.45 8.10 10.87
CA SER A 122 -19.54 9.19 11.85
C SER A 122 -19.53 8.69 13.30
N ARG A 123 -20.17 7.55 13.55
CA ARG A 123 -20.21 6.92 14.87
C ARG A 123 -18.87 6.25 15.20
N VAL A 124 -18.22 5.64 14.22
CA VAL A 124 -16.85 5.12 14.35
C VAL A 124 -15.88 6.25 14.71
N GLN A 125 -15.95 7.37 13.99
CA GLN A 125 -15.12 8.55 14.25
C GLN A 125 -15.36 9.10 15.66
N GLN A 126 -16.62 9.18 16.11
CA GLN A 126 -16.94 9.61 17.47
C GLN A 126 -16.29 8.70 18.53
N ILE A 127 -16.30 7.38 18.33
CA ILE A 127 -15.65 6.43 19.25
C ILE A 127 -14.14 6.68 19.29
N ILE A 128 -13.52 6.90 18.13
CA ILE A 128 -12.09 7.22 18.02
C ILE A 128 -11.76 8.48 18.81
N ASP A 129 -12.49 9.57 18.56
CA ASP A 129 -12.20 10.88 19.15
C ASP A 129 -12.46 10.92 20.66
N GLN A 130 -13.49 10.22 21.14
CA GLN A 130 -13.92 10.30 22.55
C GLN A 130 -13.31 9.23 23.45
N GLN A 131 -13.09 8.01 22.93
CA GLN A 131 -12.68 6.86 23.75
C GLN A 131 -11.22 6.47 23.53
N ILE A 132 -10.70 6.63 22.30
CA ILE A 132 -9.41 6.06 21.89
C ILE A 132 -8.30 7.13 21.93
N LEU A 133 -8.42 8.19 21.12
CA LEU A 133 -7.35 9.19 20.96
C LEU A 133 -6.91 9.88 22.27
N PRO A 134 -7.80 10.25 23.22
CA PRO A 134 -7.36 10.89 24.46
C PRO A 134 -6.40 10.00 25.28
N ARG A 135 -6.60 8.67 25.24
CA ARG A 135 -5.76 7.71 25.96
C ARG A 135 -4.45 7.45 25.22
N PHE A 136 -4.50 7.31 23.90
CA PHE A 136 -3.30 7.13 23.08
C PHE A 136 -2.35 8.33 23.15
N ARG A 137 -2.88 9.56 23.24
CA ARG A 137 -2.07 10.78 23.48
C ARG A 137 -1.30 10.73 24.80
N ASN A 138 -1.80 10.01 25.80
CA ASN A 138 -1.15 9.82 27.10
C ASN A 138 -0.29 8.53 27.15
N GLY A 139 -0.15 7.80 26.04
CA GLY A 139 0.56 6.53 25.98
C GLY A 139 -0.20 5.32 26.56
N ASP A 140 -1.47 5.49 26.94
CA ASP A 140 -2.34 4.42 27.46
C ASP A 140 -2.95 3.62 26.29
N PHE A 141 -2.13 2.79 25.63
CA PHE A 141 -2.57 1.93 24.52
C PHE A 141 -3.49 0.81 24.98
N ASP A 142 -3.20 0.21 26.14
CA ASP A 142 -4.04 -0.81 26.77
C ASP A 142 -5.46 -0.29 27.01
N GLY A 143 -5.58 0.81 27.77
CA GLY A 143 -6.86 1.40 28.12
C GLY A 143 -7.59 1.98 26.91
N GLY A 144 -6.88 2.58 25.96
CA GLY A 144 -7.47 3.11 24.71
C GLY A 144 -8.08 2.01 23.84
N THR A 145 -7.36 0.92 23.64
CA THR A 145 -7.82 -0.21 22.82
C THR A 145 -9.01 -0.91 23.49
N LEU A 146 -8.92 -1.14 24.80
CA LEU A 146 -9.97 -1.79 25.56
C LEU A 146 -11.25 -0.94 25.62
N ALA A 147 -11.13 0.37 25.82
CA ALA A 147 -12.27 1.30 25.81
C ALA A 147 -12.94 1.33 24.43
N GLY A 148 -12.15 1.41 23.36
CA GLY A 148 -12.67 1.37 21.99
C GLY A 148 -13.41 0.06 21.68
N VAL A 149 -12.84 -1.09 22.00
CA VAL A 149 -13.46 -2.40 21.75
C VAL A 149 -14.73 -2.60 22.58
N ARG A 150 -14.75 -2.17 23.85
CA ARG A 150 -15.99 -2.20 24.67
C ARG A 150 -17.09 -1.35 24.05
N GLN A 151 -16.74 -0.15 23.57
CA GLN A 151 -17.71 0.74 22.96
C GLN A 151 -18.26 0.18 21.64
N LEU A 152 -17.40 -0.34 20.77
CA LEU A 152 -17.80 -1.01 19.53
C LEU A 152 -18.71 -2.21 19.83
N THR A 153 -18.33 -3.05 20.81
CA THR A 153 -19.13 -4.21 21.26
C THR A 153 -20.51 -3.80 21.74
N SER A 154 -20.59 -2.73 22.55
CA SER A 154 -21.87 -2.18 23.05
C SER A 154 -22.79 -1.74 21.91
N VAL A 155 -22.24 -1.04 20.91
CA VAL A 155 -23.02 -0.56 19.76
C VAL A 155 -23.51 -1.73 18.92
N LEU A 156 -22.66 -2.72 18.66
CA LEU A 156 -23.01 -3.89 17.85
C LEU A 156 -24.01 -4.83 18.55
N GLN A 157 -24.10 -4.79 19.88
CA GLN A 157 -25.13 -5.49 20.66
C GLN A 157 -26.46 -4.70 20.74
N GLY A 158 -26.58 -3.58 20.03
CA GLY A 158 -27.80 -2.77 19.99
C GLY A 158 -28.05 -1.96 21.26
N GLN A 159 -27.05 -1.78 22.13
CA GLN A 159 -27.22 -0.94 23.32
C GLN A 159 -27.07 0.55 22.97
N PRO A 160 -27.96 1.43 23.47
CA PRO A 160 -27.79 2.87 23.31
C PRO A 160 -26.47 3.30 23.94
N VAL A 161 -25.77 4.23 23.28
CA VAL A 161 -24.51 4.80 23.77
C VAL A 161 -24.76 5.33 25.18
N ALA A 162 -24.16 4.70 26.18
CA ALA A 162 -24.03 5.36 27.47
C ALA A 162 -23.20 6.62 27.22
N ASN A 163 -23.86 7.79 27.23
CA ASN A 163 -23.16 9.03 27.53
C ASN A 163 -22.59 8.84 28.92
N VAL A 164 -21.34 8.40 29.01
CA VAL A 164 -20.60 8.46 30.26
C VAL A 164 -20.27 9.94 30.43
N PRO A 165 -20.88 10.65 31.40
CA PRO A 165 -20.41 11.99 31.74
C PRO A 165 -18.94 11.85 32.12
N ALA A 166 -18.13 12.84 31.76
CA ALA A 166 -16.76 12.96 32.24
C ALA A 166 -16.75 12.98 33.78
N ALA A 167 -16.70 11.81 34.40
CA ALA A 167 -16.63 11.63 35.83
C ALA A 167 -15.15 11.64 36.21
N ALA A 168 -14.76 12.79 36.75
CA ALA A 168 -13.62 13.04 37.59
C ALA A 168 -13.07 11.78 38.29
N SER A 169 -11.80 11.47 38.05
CA SER A 169 -10.97 10.84 39.06
C SER A 169 -10.14 11.95 39.68
N GLY A 170 -10.50 12.31 40.91
CA GLY A 170 -9.74 13.23 41.73
C GLY A 170 -8.35 12.66 41.99
N VAL A 171 -7.34 13.35 41.50
CA VAL A 171 -6.02 13.34 42.12
C VAL A 171 -5.96 14.60 42.96
N THR A 172 -5.82 14.42 44.26
CA THR A 172 -5.64 15.47 45.25
C THR A 172 -4.44 16.34 44.89
N THR A 173 -4.72 17.55 44.42
CA THR A 173 -3.72 18.61 44.28
C THR A 173 -3.32 19.06 45.68
N SER A 174 -2.25 18.49 46.23
CA SER A 174 -1.53 19.14 47.32
C SER A 174 -0.89 20.41 46.77
N THR A 175 -1.42 21.53 47.25
CA THR A 175 -0.99 22.89 46.99
C THR A 175 0.51 23.04 47.30
N ILE A 176 1.34 23.19 46.27
CA ILE A 176 2.60 23.93 46.39
C ILE A 176 2.40 25.20 45.58
N ALA A 177 2.10 26.28 46.30
CA ALA A 177 2.17 27.62 45.75
C ALA A 177 3.64 27.99 45.59
N THR A 178 4.12 28.24 44.37
CA THR A 178 5.31 29.09 44.15
C THR A 178 5.31 29.69 42.74
N SER A 179 5.12 31.01 42.71
CA SER A 179 5.56 32.02 41.74
C SER A 179 5.69 31.66 40.25
N SER A 180 4.92 32.41 39.45
CA SER A 180 5.32 32.99 38.17
C SER A 180 6.82 33.37 38.12
N GLY A 181 7.56 32.74 37.21
CA GLY A 181 8.97 33.06 36.96
C GLY A 181 9.60 32.16 35.88
N ALA A 182 9.66 32.69 34.66
CA ALA A 182 10.60 32.40 33.56
C ALA A 182 11.32 31.02 33.48
N VAL A 183 10.96 30.20 32.48
CA VAL A 183 11.94 29.52 31.58
C VAL A 183 11.30 29.28 30.20
N ALA A 184 11.33 30.30 29.33
CA ALA A 184 11.31 30.11 27.88
C ALA A 184 12.71 30.51 27.40
N GLN A 185 13.64 29.55 27.32
CA GLN A 185 14.90 29.76 26.62
C GLN A 185 14.74 29.21 25.21
N GLY A 186 14.89 30.11 24.24
CA GLY A 186 14.67 29.89 22.83
C GLY A 186 15.69 28.94 22.22
N ILE A 187 15.21 28.16 21.26
CA ILE A 187 16.04 27.59 20.21
C ILE A 187 16.12 28.69 19.15
N ASP A 188 17.31 29.22 18.88
CA ASP A 188 17.50 30.24 17.86
C ASP A 188 16.99 29.70 16.51
N SER A 189 16.04 30.40 15.88
CA SER A 189 15.44 30.00 14.61
C SER A 189 16.47 29.78 13.49
N SER A 190 17.60 30.46 13.56
CA SER A 190 18.75 30.33 12.66
C SER A 190 19.42 28.95 12.72
N LEU A 191 19.39 28.27 13.87
CA LEU A 191 20.00 26.96 14.05
C LEU A 191 19.13 25.85 13.44
N VAL A 192 17.80 26.00 13.53
CA VAL A 192 16.82 25.09 12.90
C VAL A 192 16.89 25.22 11.38
N GLU A 193 16.98 26.44 10.86
CA GLU A 193 17.14 26.71 9.43
C GLU A 193 18.42 26.10 8.85
N GLY A 194 19.55 26.21 9.56
CA GLY A 194 20.82 25.61 9.14
C GLY A 194 20.78 24.07 9.06
N ILE A 195 20.09 23.41 10.01
CA ILE A 195 19.96 21.95 10.03
C ILE A 195 19.11 21.45 8.85
N LEU A 196 18.01 22.14 8.52
CA LEU A 196 17.14 21.75 7.40
C LEU A 196 17.85 21.89 6.04
N LEU A 197 18.66 22.93 5.85
CA LEU A 197 19.45 23.12 4.63
C LEU A 197 20.51 22.01 4.48
N LEU A 198 21.25 21.69 5.55
CA LEU A 198 22.25 20.62 5.54
C LEU A 198 21.64 19.25 5.23
N LEU A 199 20.51 18.92 5.87
CA LEU A 199 19.78 17.67 5.61
C LEU A 199 19.29 17.61 4.15
N GLY A 200 18.75 18.71 3.61
CA GLY A 200 18.33 18.79 2.22
C GLY A 200 19.47 18.52 1.23
N ILE A 201 20.65 19.13 1.44
CA ILE A 201 21.83 18.92 0.59
C ILE A 201 22.33 17.47 0.69
N ILE A 202 22.41 16.90 1.88
CA ILE A 202 22.87 15.52 2.09
C ILE A 202 21.92 14.53 1.42
N ILE A 203 20.61 14.72 1.59
CA ILE A 203 19.57 13.85 1.02
C ILE A 203 19.58 13.93 -0.53
N LEU A 204 19.70 15.14 -1.10
CA LEU A 204 19.83 15.33 -2.54
C LEU A 204 21.13 14.71 -3.07
N GLY A 205 22.24 14.84 -2.34
CA GLY A 205 23.53 14.25 -2.66
C GLY A 205 23.49 12.72 -2.66
N LEU A 206 22.87 12.10 -1.66
CA LEU A 206 22.68 10.65 -1.55
C LEU A 206 21.73 10.13 -2.64
N GLY A 207 20.64 10.84 -2.93
CA GLY A 207 19.74 10.53 -4.04
C GLY A 207 20.46 10.59 -5.39
N TRP A 208 21.30 11.61 -5.59
CA TRP A 208 22.12 11.75 -6.80
C TRP A 208 23.17 10.65 -6.92
N GLN A 209 23.88 10.30 -5.84
CA GLN A 209 24.84 9.20 -5.80
C GLN A 209 24.17 7.85 -6.11
N ARG A 210 22.99 7.60 -5.53
CA ARG A 210 22.23 6.36 -5.75
C ARG A 210 21.66 6.27 -7.15
N SER A 211 21.29 7.39 -7.77
CA SER A 211 20.84 7.44 -9.17
C SER A 211 21.89 7.01 -10.20
N ARG A 212 23.17 7.03 -9.81
CA ARG A 212 24.32 6.63 -10.65
C ARG A 212 24.75 5.18 -10.44
N MET A 213 24.11 4.43 -9.55
CA MET A 213 24.49 3.04 -9.32
C MET A 213 24.07 2.14 -10.51
N PRO A 214 24.96 1.25 -10.98
CA PRO A 214 24.67 0.36 -12.09
C PRO A 214 23.69 -0.75 -11.69
N VAL A 215 22.89 -1.19 -12.67
CA VAL A 215 21.97 -2.32 -12.50
C VAL A 215 22.72 -3.61 -12.71
N SER A 216 22.64 -4.54 -11.77
CA SER A 216 23.14 -5.89 -12.01
C SER A 216 22.03 -6.76 -12.62
N LEU A 217 22.28 -7.32 -13.80
CA LEU A 217 21.41 -8.31 -14.45
C LEU A 217 22.15 -9.64 -14.59
N ARG A 218 21.44 -10.74 -14.34
CA ARG A 218 21.97 -12.08 -14.62
C ARG A 218 21.83 -12.38 -16.10
N ALA A 219 22.96 -12.59 -16.78
CA ALA A 219 22.98 -12.96 -18.19
C ALA A 219 22.97 -14.48 -18.32
N GLU A 220 22.00 -15.04 -19.05
CA GLU A 220 21.90 -16.48 -19.28
C GLU A 220 22.30 -16.85 -20.71
N ARG A 221 22.97 -18.00 -20.88
CA ARG A 221 23.27 -18.53 -22.23
C ARG A 221 21.96 -18.91 -22.91
N GLY A 222 21.68 -18.30 -24.06
CA GLY A 222 20.48 -18.59 -24.86
C GLY A 222 19.26 -17.70 -24.59
N GLY A 223 19.32 -16.76 -23.63
CA GLY A 223 18.30 -15.71 -23.47
C GLY A 223 16.88 -16.18 -23.19
N ARG A 224 16.70 -17.41 -22.68
CA ARG A 224 15.38 -18.03 -22.49
C ARG A 224 14.58 -17.40 -21.34
N GLN A 225 15.25 -16.78 -20.38
CA GLN A 225 14.60 -16.13 -19.27
C GLN A 225 14.34 -14.65 -19.55
N VAL A 226 13.08 -14.25 -19.44
CA VAL A 226 12.63 -12.86 -19.57
C VAL A 226 12.22 -12.35 -18.20
N LEU A 227 12.90 -11.33 -17.71
CA LEU A 227 12.62 -10.73 -16.41
C LEU A 227 11.55 -9.63 -16.52
N SER A 228 10.50 -9.71 -15.72
CA SER A 228 9.48 -8.66 -15.67
C SER A 228 9.86 -7.53 -14.72
N LEU A 229 9.53 -6.31 -15.12
CA LEU A 229 9.71 -5.11 -14.31
C LEU A 229 8.62 -4.89 -13.29
N THR A 230 7.41 -5.31 -13.60
CA THR A 230 6.21 -5.00 -12.82
C THR A 230 5.73 -6.20 -12.02
N ARG A 231 6.17 -7.41 -12.38
CA ARG A 231 5.68 -8.65 -11.78
C ARG A 231 6.82 -9.54 -11.29
N ARG A 232 6.59 -10.17 -10.13
CA ARG A 232 7.47 -11.20 -9.55
C ARG A 232 7.35 -12.46 -10.37
N ASP A 233 8.45 -12.89 -11.00
CA ASP A 233 8.49 -14.18 -11.67
C ASP A 233 8.34 -15.28 -10.60
N PRO A 234 7.32 -16.16 -10.68
CA PRO A 234 7.11 -17.21 -9.69
C PRO A 234 8.26 -18.22 -9.60
N ARG A 235 9.13 -18.31 -10.62
CA ARG A 235 10.30 -19.22 -10.61
C ARG A 235 11.51 -18.65 -9.91
N THR A 236 11.67 -17.32 -9.89
CA THR A 236 12.87 -16.64 -9.36
C THR A 236 12.60 -15.70 -8.21
N GLY A 237 11.34 -15.34 -7.94
CA GLY A 237 10.98 -14.46 -6.85
C GLY A 237 11.53 -13.03 -6.99
N ALA A 238 12.06 -12.64 -8.15
CA ALA A 238 12.71 -11.35 -8.36
C ALA A 238 11.81 -10.40 -9.16
N VAL A 239 11.65 -9.17 -8.68
CA VAL A 239 11.05 -8.03 -9.41
C VAL A 239 12.12 -6.99 -9.59
N LEU A 240 12.39 -6.58 -10.84
CA LEU A 240 13.41 -5.56 -11.10
C LEU A 240 13.00 -4.14 -10.65
N SER A 241 11.70 -3.81 -10.57
CA SER A 241 11.26 -2.51 -10.03
C SER A 241 11.65 -2.31 -8.56
N SER A 242 11.52 -3.36 -7.74
CA SER A 242 11.86 -3.32 -6.31
C SER A 242 13.34 -2.99 -6.04
N VAL A 243 14.21 -3.22 -7.03
CA VAL A 243 15.66 -3.01 -6.90
C VAL A 243 16.07 -1.57 -7.22
N GLN A 244 15.23 -0.77 -7.91
CA GLN A 244 15.75 0.47 -8.52
C GLN A 244 14.89 1.74 -8.50
N SER A 245 13.55 1.69 -8.46
CA SER A 245 12.76 2.93 -8.61
C SER A 245 12.45 3.66 -7.30
N ASP A 246 12.22 2.92 -6.22
CA ASP A 246 11.58 3.49 -5.04
C ASP A 246 12.51 4.32 -4.14
N PRO A 247 13.77 3.91 -3.85
CA PRO A 247 14.59 4.68 -2.92
C PRO A 247 15.06 6.01 -3.54
N ILE A 248 15.42 6.05 -4.82
CA ILE A 248 16.00 7.25 -5.45
C ILE A 248 14.97 8.37 -5.57
N ARG A 249 13.72 8.02 -5.94
CA ARG A 249 12.61 8.96 -6.01
C ARG A 249 12.30 9.51 -4.63
N LEU A 250 12.20 8.63 -3.63
CA LEU A 250 11.96 9.02 -2.26
C LEU A 250 13.03 10.03 -1.76
N PHE A 251 14.32 9.77 -2.02
CA PHE A 251 15.40 10.69 -1.66
C PHE A 251 15.35 12.03 -2.40
N LEU A 252 15.08 12.03 -3.71
CA LEU A 252 14.98 13.28 -4.48
C LEU A 252 13.77 14.12 -4.07
N TYR A 253 12.64 13.48 -3.76
CA TYR A 253 11.43 14.15 -3.30
C TYR A 253 11.57 14.67 -1.87
N SER A 254 12.11 13.87 -0.95
CA SER A 254 12.36 14.31 0.43
C SER A 254 13.37 15.46 0.47
N GLY A 255 14.43 15.40 -0.36
CA GLY A 255 15.42 16.46 -0.46
C GLY A 255 14.84 17.77 -1.03
N SER A 256 13.99 17.67 -2.05
CA SER A 256 13.27 18.82 -2.60
C SER A 256 12.28 19.43 -1.61
N LEU A 257 11.60 18.59 -0.82
CA LEU A 257 10.67 19.02 0.22
C LEU A 257 11.39 19.74 1.36
N CYS A 258 12.54 19.24 1.84
CA CYS A 258 13.36 19.93 2.82
C CYS A 258 13.85 21.30 2.32
N LEU A 259 14.27 21.38 1.06
CA LEU A 259 14.71 22.64 0.46
C LEU A 259 13.55 23.64 0.29
N GLY A 260 12.37 23.16 -0.10
CA GLY A 260 11.16 23.99 -0.20
C GLY A 260 10.68 24.51 1.15
N VAL A 261 10.75 23.68 2.21
CA VAL A 261 10.44 24.10 3.57
C VAL A 261 11.43 25.15 4.08
N PHE A 262 12.72 24.98 3.80
CA PHE A 262 13.74 25.98 4.14
C PHE A 262 13.49 27.33 3.43
N LEU A 263 13.29 27.33 2.11
CA LEU A 263 13.04 28.55 1.33
C LEU A 263 11.74 29.25 1.74
N GLY A 264 10.73 28.48 2.11
CA GLY A 264 9.45 28.99 2.60
C GLY A 264 9.55 29.66 3.97
N LEU A 265 10.31 29.07 4.90
CA LEU A 265 10.54 29.65 6.23
C LEU A 265 11.41 30.91 6.16
N SER A 266 12.44 30.93 5.31
CA SER A 266 13.38 32.05 5.24
C SER A 266 12.85 33.28 4.48
N SER A 267 11.92 33.08 3.53
CA SER A 267 11.39 34.18 2.69
C SER A 267 9.98 34.63 3.08
N GLY A 268 9.29 33.88 3.95
CA GLY A 268 7.89 34.13 4.31
C GLY A 268 6.91 33.98 3.13
N ASN A 269 7.38 33.54 1.96
CA ASN A 269 6.58 33.46 0.76
C ASN A 269 6.18 32.00 0.48
N TRP A 270 4.88 31.74 0.53
CA TRP A 270 4.33 30.40 0.34
C TRP A 270 4.65 29.79 -1.04
N LEU A 271 4.90 30.62 -2.05
CA LEU A 271 5.34 30.21 -3.39
C LEU A 271 6.69 29.46 -3.38
N GLY A 272 7.53 29.67 -2.36
CA GLY A 272 8.79 28.94 -2.17
C GLY A 272 8.61 27.46 -1.80
N PHE A 273 7.46 27.08 -1.22
CA PHE A 273 7.15 25.69 -0.88
C PHE A 273 6.73 24.87 -2.11
N ALA A 274 5.94 25.47 -3.00
CA ALA A 274 5.32 24.74 -4.10
C ALA A 274 6.28 24.53 -5.27
N LEU A 275 7.13 25.51 -5.59
CA LEU A 275 7.92 25.51 -6.82
C LEU A 275 8.93 24.34 -6.92
N PRO A 276 9.70 23.98 -5.86
CA PRO A 276 10.65 22.86 -5.90
C PRO A 276 9.95 21.50 -5.96
N VAL A 277 8.81 21.36 -5.27
CA VAL A 277 8.01 20.14 -5.25
C VAL A 277 7.32 19.93 -6.59
N VAL A 278 6.71 20.98 -7.15
CA VAL A 278 6.11 20.95 -8.49
C VAL A 278 7.17 20.75 -9.57
N ALA A 279 8.36 21.34 -9.44
CA ALA A 279 9.47 21.06 -10.35
C ALA A 279 9.97 19.61 -10.24
N ALA A 280 10.05 19.04 -9.03
CA ALA A 280 10.39 17.63 -8.82
C ALA A 280 9.33 16.68 -9.41
N MET A 281 8.03 17.01 -9.24
CA MET A 281 6.92 16.24 -9.80
C MET A 281 6.85 16.36 -11.33
N ALA A 282 7.03 17.57 -11.88
CA ALA A 282 7.06 17.81 -13.32
C ALA A 282 8.27 17.14 -13.98
N THR A 283 9.42 17.14 -13.30
CA THR A 283 10.60 16.40 -13.76
C THR A 283 10.40 14.89 -13.65
N ASP A 284 9.72 14.33 -12.64
CA ASP A 284 9.47 12.88 -12.60
C ASP A 284 8.36 12.43 -13.57
N GLY A 285 7.38 13.27 -13.89
CA GLY A 285 6.41 13.00 -14.96
C GLY A 285 7.06 12.95 -16.35
N THR A 286 8.03 13.84 -16.59
CA THR A 286 8.76 13.93 -17.88
C THR A 286 9.96 12.98 -17.97
N LEU A 287 10.69 12.76 -16.87
CA LEU A 287 11.83 11.84 -16.77
C LEU A 287 11.40 10.40 -16.44
N GLY A 288 10.34 10.16 -15.70
CA GLY A 288 9.79 8.82 -15.46
C GLY A 288 9.30 8.15 -16.75
N ARG A 289 8.80 8.95 -17.70
CA ARG A 289 8.46 8.51 -19.07
C ARG A 289 9.71 8.13 -19.90
N LYS A 290 10.89 8.66 -19.54
CA LYS A 290 12.17 8.41 -20.22
C LYS A 290 13.12 7.45 -19.50
N ARG A 291 13.00 7.26 -18.18
CA ARG A 291 13.94 6.48 -17.33
C ARG A 291 13.41 5.13 -16.89
N GLY A 292 12.86 4.40 -17.83
CA GLY A 292 12.67 2.98 -17.63
C GLY A 292 13.64 2.19 -18.50
N ILE A 293 14.83 1.90 -17.98
CA ILE A 293 15.86 0.91 -18.41
C ILE A 293 16.74 1.15 -19.65
N PRO A 294 16.51 2.00 -20.68
CA PRO A 294 17.50 2.14 -21.76
C PRO A 294 18.70 3.03 -21.42
N PHE A 295 18.76 3.69 -20.24
CA PHE A 295 19.77 4.72 -19.95
C PHE A 295 20.64 4.51 -18.71
N GLN A 296 20.55 3.36 -18.04
CA GLN A 296 21.42 3.06 -16.89
C GLN A 296 22.52 2.07 -17.28
N PRO A 297 23.74 2.22 -16.73
CA PRO A 297 24.78 1.24 -16.93
C PRO A 297 24.34 -0.10 -16.34
N VAL A 298 24.25 -1.12 -17.20
CA VAL A 298 23.91 -2.49 -16.79
C VAL A 298 25.19 -3.30 -16.71
N VAL A 299 25.42 -3.94 -15.57
CA VAL A 299 26.54 -4.86 -15.32
C VAL A 299 26.03 -6.28 -15.20
N CYS A 300 26.84 -7.24 -15.64
CA CYS A 300 26.51 -8.65 -15.50
C CYS A 300 26.72 -9.09 -14.05
N GLN A 301 25.70 -9.67 -13.41
CA GLN A 301 25.80 -10.18 -12.03
C GLN A 301 26.85 -11.30 -11.89
N ALA A 302 27.10 -12.07 -12.95
CA ALA A 302 28.03 -13.20 -12.91
C ALA A 302 29.51 -12.79 -13.05
N CYS A 303 29.81 -11.74 -13.80
CA CYS A 303 31.21 -11.35 -14.09
C CYS A 303 31.55 -9.90 -13.76
N GLY A 304 30.58 -9.09 -13.30
CA GLY A 304 30.76 -7.69 -12.93
C GLY A 304 31.04 -6.73 -14.09
N ARG A 305 31.18 -7.22 -15.33
CA ARG A 305 31.49 -6.37 -16.50
C ARG A 305 30.24 -5.69 -17.08
N PRO A 306 30.38 -4.49 -17.67
CA PRO A 306 29.26 -3.80 -18.32
C PRO A 306 28.74 -4.61 -19.52
N MET A 307 27.42 -4.66 -19.67
CA MET A 307 26.74 -5.32 -20.76
C MET A 307 26.39 -4.31 -21.86
N ARG A 308 26.34 -4.78 -23.11
CA ARG A 308 26.01 -3.95 -24.27
C ARG A 308 24.52 -4.08 -24.60
N PRO A 309 23.79 -2.99 -24.86
CA PRO A 309 22.39 -3.08 -25.27
C PRO A 309 22.28 -3.75 -26.63
N ILE A 310 21.27 -4.60 -26.78
CA ILE A 310 20.94 -5.31 -28.03
C ILE A 310 19.89 -4.47 -28.78
N GLN A 311 20.09 -4.30 -30.09
CA GLN A 311 19.10 -3.62 -30.92
C GLN A 311 17.77 -4.39 -30.90
N PRO A 312 16.62 -3.68 -30.85
CA PRO A 312 15.32 -4.33 -30.78
C PRO A 312 15.07 -5.35 -31.90
N GLN A 313 15.60 -5.13 -33.10
CA GLN A 313 15.44 -6.03 -34.25
C GLN A 313 16.18 -7.36 -34.05
N LEU A 314 17.38 -7.31 -33.46
CA LEU A 314 18.19 -8.50 -33.21
C LEU A 314 17.71 -9.28 -31.99
N LEU A 315 17.01 -8.61 -31.07
CA LEU A 315 16.46 -9.20 -29.86
C LEU A 315 15.44 -10.31 -30.16
N ASP A 316 14.67 -10.22 -31.26
CA ASP A 316 13.65 -11.21 -31.61
C ASP A 316 14.21 -12.61 -31.85
N LYS A 317 15.49 -12.74 -32.25
CA LYS A 317 16.16 -14.04 -32.42
C LYS A 317 16.32 -14.79 -31.08
N TYR A 318 16.37 -14.05 -29.97
CA TYR A 318 16.62 -14.57 -28.64
C TYR A 318 15.35 -14.65 -27.79
N LEU A 319 14.24 -14.06 -28.24
CA LEU A 319 12.96 -14.12 -27.54
C LEU A 319 12.21 -15.43 -27.83
N PRO A 320 11.61 -16.05 -26.79
CA PRO A 320 10.62 -17.10 -26.99
C PRO A 320 9.45 -16.65 -27.87
N GLN A 321 8.79 -17.59 -28.54
CA GLN A 321 7.73 -17.30 -29.52
C GLN A 321 6.55 -16.54 -28.90
N GLU A 322 6.19 -16.89 -27.68
CA GLU A 322 5.13 -16.27 -26.89
C GLU A 322 5.42 -14.77 -26.61
N HIS A 323 6.67 -14.41 -26.32
CA HIS A 323 7.08 -13.03 -26.09
C HIS A 323 7.21 -12.24 -27.39
N ARG A 324 7.61 -12.89 -28.50
CA ARG A 324 7.58 -12.28 -29.84
C ARG A 324 6.16 -11.90 -30.24
N LEU A 325 5.17 -12.76 -29.98
CA LEU A 325 3.77 -12.47 -30.28
C LEU A 325 3.23 -11.32 -29.41
N ALA A 326 3.54 -11.33 -28.11
CA ALA A 326 3.15 -10.23 -27.21
C ALA A 326 3.75 -8.88 -27.67
N ARG A 327 4.98 -8.91 -28.21
CA ARG A 327 5.65 -7.73 -28.76
C ARG A 327 5.02 -7.27 -30.08
N SER A 328 4.76 -8.17 -31.02
CA SER A 328 4.18 -7.82 -32.33
C SER A 328 2.77 -7.24 -32.17
N ARG A 329 2.02 -7.70 -31.17
CA ARG A 329 0.70 -7.16 -30.79
C ARG A 329 0.77 -5.85 -29.99
N GLY A 330 1.95 -5.30 -29.74
CA GLY A 330 2.13 -4.04 -29.02
C GLY A 330 1.79 -4.09 -27.52
N ARG A 331 1.61 -5.28 -26.94
CA ARG A 331 1.15 -5.45 -25.54
C ARG A 331 2.25 -5.20 -24.52
N ALA A 332 3.51 -5.40 -24.91
CA ALA A 332 4.68 -5.15 -24.07
C ALA A 332 5.90 -4.75 -24.91
N ARG A 333 6.82 -4.00 -24.28
CA ARG A 333 8.13 -3.63 -24.83
C ARG A 333 9.22 -4.46 -24.17
N TYR A 334 10.17 -4.92 -24.97
CA TYR A 334 11.27 -5.77 -24.50
C TYR A 334 12.61 -5.06 -24.73
N TYR A 335 13.50 -5.18 -23.75
CA TYR A 335 14.85 -4.63 -23.78
C TYR A 335 15.84 -5.75 -23.46
N GLY A 336 16.98 -5.79 -24.16
CA GLY A 336 17.97 -6.84 -23.99
C GLY A 336 19.39 -6.32 -23.88
N TRP A 337 20.22 -7.02 -23.12
CA TRP A 337 21.65 -6.75 -22.99
C TRP A 337 22.46 -8.02 -23.23
N PHE A 338 23.58 -7.89 -23.92
CA PHE A 338 24.54 -8.95 -24.17
C PHE A 338 25.80 -8.75 -23.31
N CYS A 339 26.22 -9.79 -22.60
CA CYS A 339 27.49 -9.79 -21.88
C CYS A 339 28.60 -10.38 -22.78
N PRO A 340 29.64 -9.60 -23.15
CA PRO A 340 30.71 -10.09 -24.01
C PRO A 340 31.58 -11.17 -23.36
N THR A 341 31.58 -11.25 -22.02
CA THR A 341 32.43 -12.20 -21.26
C THR A 341 31.71 -13.50 -20.94
N CYS A 342 30.43 -13.44 -20.55
CA CYS A 342 29.64 -14.63 -20.28
C CYS A 342 28.96 -15.21 -21.53
N GLN A 343 28.97 -14.46 -22.64
CA GLN A 343 28.18 -14.73 -23.86
C GLN A 343 26.68 -14.96 -23.59
N GLY A 344 26.20 -14.43 -22.46
CA GLY A 344 24.81 -14.52 -22.03
C GLY A 344 24.01 -13.29 -22.44
N ILE A 345 22.70 -13.46 -22.48
CA ILE A 345 21.74 -12.39 -22.77
C ILE A 345 20.82 -12.23 -21.56
N ALA A 346 20.57 -10.99 -21.17
CA ALA A 346 19.53 -10.64 -20.20
C ALA A 346 18.42 -9.92 -20.95
N VAL A 347 17.17 -10.36 -20.78
CA VAL A 347 15.99 -9.75 -21.39
C VAL A 347 15.06 -9.26 -20.31
N VAL A 348 14.51 -8.06 -20.51
CA VAL A 348 13.63 -7.38 -19.56
C VAL A 348 12.37 -6.90 -20.27
N VAL A 349 11.20 -7.15 -19.69
CA VAL A 349 9.90 -6.76 -20.25
C VAL A 349 9.28 -5.60 -19.47
N ARG A 350 8.83 -4.57 -20.19
CA ARG A 350 7.96 -3.50 -19.71
C ARG A 350 6.56 -3.68 -20.29
N GLU A 351 5.57 -3.77 -19.40
CA GLU A 351 4.16 -3.77 -19.75
C GLU A 351 3.68 -2.38 -20.15
N GLY A 352 2.76 -2.30 -21.11
CA GLY A 352 2.08 -1.05 -21.45
C GLY A 352 1.04 -0.69 -20.38
N THR A 353 0.97 0.57 -19.99
CA THR A 353 0.08 1.07 -18.92
C THR A 353 -1.40 1.11 -19.30
N LEU A 354 -1.72 0.92 -20.58
CA LEU A 354 -3.00 1.34 -21.16
C LEU A 354 -3.92 0.18 -21.56
N SER A 355 -3.63 -1.07 -21.17
CA SER A 355 -4.55 -2.16 -21.47
C SER A 355 -4.43 -3.30 -20.47
N ARG A 356 -5.59 -3.78 -20.02
CA ARG A 356 -5.78 -4.96 -19.15
C ARG A 356 -5.42 -6.24 -19.91
N HIS A 357 -4.15 -6.37 -20.25
CA HIS A 357 -3.64 -7.54 -20.93
C HIS A 357 -3.59 -8.71 -19.96
N LEU A 358 -4.28 -9.79 -20.30
CA LEU A 358 -4.31 -10.98 -19.48
C LEU A 358 -3.13 -11.88 -19.80
N TYR A 359 -2.49 -12.39 -18.75
CA TYR A 359 -1.43 -13.38 -18.86
C TYR A 359 -2.03 -14.76 -19.10
N CYS A 360 -1.43 -15.52 -20.02
CA CYS A 360 -1.79 -16.93 -20.16
C CYS A 360 -1.20 -17.74 -18.99
N PRO A 361 -2.00 -18.52 -18.24
CA PRO A 361 -1.48 -19.33 -17.12
C PRO A 361 -0.55 -20.46 -17.58
N ARG A 362 -0.69 -20.92 -18.83
CA ARG A 362 0.20 -21.94 -19.42
C ARG A 362 1.50 -21.34 -19.97
N CYS A 363 1.39 -20.32 -20.81
CA CYS A 363 2.53 -19.74 -21.54
C CYS A 363 3.27 -18.62 -20.75
N GLN A 364 2.67 -18.08 -19.68
CA GLN A 364 3.18 -16.96 -18.87
C GLN A 364 3.52 -15.67 -19.65
N ALA A 365 3.08 -15.54 -20.90
CA ALA A 365 3.18 -14.35 -21.72
C ALA A 365 1.81 -13.64 -21.88
N LEU A 366 1.85 -12.37 -22.32
CA LEU A 366 0.70 -11.51 -22.59
C LEU A 366 -0.02 -11.87 -23.90
N THR A 367 -0.28 -13.16 -24.12
CA THR A 367 -0.82 -13.69 -25.37
C THR A 367 -2.30 -14.02 -25.29
N LEU A 368 -2.97 -13.84 -24.14
CA LEU A 368 -4.37 -14.20 -23.97
C LEU A 368 -5.28 -13.20 -24.69
N ASP A 369 -6.23 -13.72 -25.47
CA ASP A 369 -7.24 -12.97 -26.20
C ASP A 369 -8.59 -13.21 -25.54
N LEU A 370 -9.33 -12.13 -25.25
CA LEU A 370 -10.68 -12.19 -24.68
C LEU A 370 -11.70 -12.01 -25.80
N THR A 371 -12.57 -13.00 -25.96
CA THR A 371 -13.75 -12.93 -26.82
C THR A 371 -14.98 -13.03 -25.94
N THR A 372 -15.94 -12.14 -26.14
CA THR A 372 -17.19 -12.14 -25.38
C THR A 372 -18.34 -12.54 -26.29
N GLN A 373 -19.17 -13.47 -25.84
CA GLN A 373 -20.42 -13.84 -26.51
C GLN A 373 -21.57 -13.56 -25.56
N VAL A 374 -22.55 -12.77 -25.99
CA VAL A 374 -23.76 -12.53 -25.19
C VAL A 374 -24.67 -13.75 -25.34
N LEU A 375 -24.96 -14.43 -24.21
CA LEU A 375 -25.89 -15.56 -24.17
C LEU A 375 -27.32 -15.08 -23.95
N ARG A 376 -27.48 -14.07 -23.09
CA ARG A 376 -28.74 -13.41 -22.78
C ARG A 376 -28.48 -11.92 -22.65
N GLU A 377 -29.23 -11.12 -23.39
CA GLU A 377 -29.18 -9.66 -23.26
C GLU A 377 -29.75 -9.23 -21.90
N ALA A 378 -29.20 -8.16 -21.34
CA ALA A 378 -29.75 -7.55 -20.14
C ALA A 378 -31.00 -6.74 -20.51
N THR A 379 -32.01 -6.78 -19.66
CA THR A 379 -33.19 -5.90 -19.75
C THR A 379 -33.24 -4.97 -18.55
N TYR A 380 -34.17 -4.04 -18.54
CA TYR A 380 -34.45 -3.15 -17.40
C TYR A 380 -34.96 -3.87 -16.14
N SER A 381 -35.36 -5.12 -16.28
CA SER A 381 -36.01 -5.91 -15.24
C SER A 381 -35.33 -7.26 -14.99
N SER A 382 -34.28 -7.58 -15.75
CA SER A 382 -33.54 -8.84 -15.57
C SER A 382 -32.11 -8.72 -16.06
N SER A 383 -31.19 -9.21 -15.24
CA SER A 383 -29.76 -9.26 -15.57
C SER A 383 -29.50 -10.12 -16.82
N GLY A 384 -28.57 -9.68 -17.65
CA GLY A 384 -28.09 -10.44 -18.79
C GLY A 384 -27.00 -11.44 -18.41
N LEU A 385 -26.61 -12.29 -19.35
CA LEU A 385 -25.51 -13.23 -19.20
C LEU A 385 -24.62 -13.17 -20.45
N LYS A 386 -23.31 -13.00 -20.23
CA LYS A 386 -22.30 -13.16 -21.28
C LYS A 386 -21.33 -14.27 -20.93
N LEU A 387 -20.86 -14.96 -21.95
CA LEU A 387 -19.78 -15.92 -21.90
C LEU A 387 -18.48 -15.21 -22.28
N GLU A 388 -17.53 -15.15 -21.36
CA GLU A 388 -16.17 -14.67 -21.60
C GLU A 388 -15.27 -15.86 -21.93
N ILE A 389 -14.75 -15.90 -23.17
CA ILE A 389 -13.87 -16.94 -23.68
C ILE A 389 -12.46 -16.37 -23.78
N LEU A 390 -11.57 -16.89 -22.94
CA LEU A 390 -10.15 -16.58 -22.95
C LEU A 390 -9.43 -17.62 -23.78
N SER A 391 -8.78 -17.21 -24.87
CA SER A 391 -8.03 -18.10 -25.75
C SER A 391 -6.58 -17.66 -25.90
N CYS A 392 -5.64 -18.61 -25.91
CA CYS A 392 -4.23 -18.35 -26.20
C CYS A 392 -3.85 -19.00 -27.53
N PRO A 393 -3.40 -18.22 -28.53
CA PRO A 393 -3.07 -18.73 -29.85
C PRO A 393 -1.77 -19.57 -29.89
N ILE A 394 -0.95 -19.54 -28.83
CA ILE A 394 0.33 -20.26 -28.78
C ILE A 394 0.20 -21.63 -28.09
N CYS A 395 -0.31 -21.67 -26.84
CA CYS A 395 -0.45 -22.94 -26.09
C CYS A 395 -1.86 -23.55 -26.16
N GLY A 396 -2.76 -22.99 -26.96
CA GLY A 396 -4.14 -23.48 -27.09
C GLY A 396 -4.95 -23.44 -25.79
N TYR A 397 -4.51 -22.68 -24.79
CA TYR A 397 -5.24 -22.52 -23.54
C TYR A 397 -6.60 -21.88 -23.84
N ARG A 398 -7.68 -22.52 -23.39
CA ARG A 398 -9.05 -22.04 -23.51
C ARG A 398 -9.71 -22.11 -22.15
N SER A 399 -10.32 -21.01 -21.71
CA SER A 399 -11.11 -20.95 -20.49
C SER A 399 -12.38 -20.18 -20.78
N GLU A 400 -13.48 -20.67 -20.25
CA GLU A 400 -14.79 -20.04 -20.39
C GLU A 400 -15.27 -19.66 -19.00
N ARG A 401 -15.88 -18.48 -18.89
CA ARG A 401 -16.53 -18.03 -17.67
C ARG A 401 -17.81 -17.30 -18.03
N GLU A 402 -18.89 -17.67 -17.36
CA GLU A 402 -20.12 -16.90 -17.42
C GLU A 402 -20.01 -15.69 -16.49
N VAL A 403 -20.34 -14.53 -17.03
CA VAL A 403 -20.33 -13.25 -16.33
C VAL A 403 -21.71 -12.62 -16.47
N VAL A 404 -22.30 -12.24 -15.34
CA VAL A 404 -23.59 -11.56 -15.29
C VAL A 404 -23.43 -10.14 -15.83
N ILE A 405 -24.26 -9.77 -16.79
CA ILE A 405 -24.38 -8.38 -17.26
C ILE A 405 -25.40 -7.70 -16.34
N PRO A 406 -25.05 -6.56 -15.72
CA PRO A 406 -25.99 -5.82 -14.89
C PRO A 406 -27.23 -5.39 -15.68
N GLU A 407 -28.35 -5.24 -14.96
CA GLU A 407 -29.62 -4.72 -15.51
C GLU A 407 -29.41 -3.32 -16.12
N LEU A 408 -30.15 -3.03 -17.19
CA LEU A 408 -30.18 -1.69 -17.76
C LEU A 408 -30.88 -0.76 -16.77
N SER A 409 -30.28 0.39 -16.46
CA SER A 409 -30.90 1.43 -15.63
C SER A 409 -31.25 2.65 -16.47
N ASP A 410 -32.48 3.13 -16.33
CA ASP A 410 -32.88 4.45 -16.85
C ASP A 410 -32.23 5.54 -16.00
N THR A 411 -31.02 5.92 -16.40
CA THR A 411 -30.43 7.20 -16.01
C THR A 411 -30.15 7.97 -17.28
N ASP A 412 -31.19 8.61 -17.80
CA ASP A 412 -31.07 9.83 -18.56
C ASP A 412 -30.53 10.90 -17.60
N THR A 413 -29.22 11.11 -17.63
CA THR A 413 -28.66 12.41 -17.28
C THR A 413 -27.44 12.63 -18.16
N ASP A 414 -27.68 13.38 -19.24
CA ASP A 414 -26.65 14.05 -20.01
C ASP A 414 -25.65 14.72 -19.07
N SER A 415 -24.45 14.15 -19.00
CA SER A 415 -23.24 14.91 -18.71
C SER A 415 -22.11 14.30 -19.53
N ASP A 416 -21.86 14.93 -20.66
CA ASP A 416 -20.62 14.82 -21.42
C ASP A 416 -19.43 15.06 -20.48
N PHE A 417 -18.76 13.98 -20.06
CA PHE A 417 -17.31 13.92 -19.93
C PHE A 417 -16.89 12.47 -20.13
N GLY A 418 -16.34 12.18 -21.31
CA GLY A 418 -15.83 10.86 -21.64
C GLY A 418 -14.61 10.46 -20.80
N GLY A 419 -14.54 9.17 -20.46
CA GLY A 419 -13.27 8.52 -20.12
C GLY A 419 -13.34 7.44 -19.05
N ASP A 420 -13.65 6.22 -19.51
CA ASP A 420 -13.26 4.91 -18.98
C ASP A 420 -14.05 4.24 -17.84
N SER A 421 -14.76 3.20 -18.28
CA SER A 421 -15.55 2.17 -17.61
C SER A 421 -15.00 1.57 -16.31
N ASP A 422 -15.95 1.46 -15.37
CA ASP A 422 -15.95 0.65 -14.15
C ASP A 422 -15.31 -0.73 -14.29
N PHE A 423 -14.53 -1.08 -13.27
CA PHE A 423 -14.17 -2.46 -12.97
C PHE A 423 -14.98 -2.89 -11.74
N GLY A 424 -16.03 -3.66 -12.00
CA GLY A 424 -16.71 -4.45 -10.98
C GLY A 424 -15.78 -5.51 -10.43
N GLY A 425 -15.13 -5.21 -9.30
CA GLY A 425 -14.52 -6.17 -8.39
C GLY A 425 -15.14 -5.96 -7.02
N GLY A 426 -16.09 -6.80 -6.62
CA GLY A 426 -16.71 -6.73 -5.30
C GLY A 426 -15.67 -6.95 -4.20
N SER A 427 -15.19 -5.85 -3.62
CA SER A 427 -14.44 -5.80 -2.36
C SER A 427 -15.24 -4.93 -1.41
N SER A 428 -15.60 -5.44 -0.24
CA SER A 428 -16.65 -4.86 0.61
C SER A 428 -16.10 -4.17 1.86
N GLY A 429 -15.12 -3.28 1.73
CA GLY A 429 -14.91 -2.23 2.74
C GLY A 429 -16.14 -1.33 2.72
N GLY A 430 -16.93 -1.35 3.80
CA GLY A 430 -18.22 -0.65 3.86
C GLY A 430 -18.12 0.79 4.30
N GLY A 431 -16.95 1.20 4.79
CA GLY A 431 -16.76 2.46 5.49
C GLY A 431 -15.92 2.25 6.74
N GLY A 432 -15.34 3.32 7.23
CA GLY A 432 -14.41 3.30 8.35
C GLY A 432 -13.81 4.66 8.61
N ALA A 433 -13.37 4.85 9.86
CA ALA A 433 -12.85 6.13 10.33
C ALA A 433 -11.51 5.93 11.02
N GLY A 434 -10.74 7.01 11.13
CA GLY A 434 -9.37 6.97 11.62
C GLY A 434 -8.94 8.27 12.26
N GLY A 435 -7.89 8.22 13.07
CA GLY A 435 -7.40 9.39 13.79
C GLY A 435 -5.92 9.28 14.10
N SER A 436 -5.25 10.42 14.23
CA SER A 436 -3.86 10.50 14.69
C SER A 436 -3.78 11.02 16.14
N TRP A 437 -2.76 10.57 16.87
CA TRP A 437 -2.50 11.00 18.26
C TRP A 437 -1.08 11.51 18.46
#